data_AF-A0A918D0K6-F1
#
_entry.id   AF-A0A918D0K6-F1
#
_cell.length_a   1.000
_cell.length_b   1.000
_cell.length_c   1.000
_cell.angle_alpha   90.00
_cell.angle_beta   90.00
_cell.angle_gamma   90.00
#
_symmetry.space_group_name_H-M   'P 1'
#
loop_
_entity.id
_entity.type
_entity.pdbx_description
1 polymer ?
#
loop_
_entity_poly.entity_id
_entity_poly.type
_entity_poly.pdbx_seq_one_letter_code
_entity_poly.pdbx_strand_id
1 'polypeptide(L)'
;MSDFLSKFNKDKYQDMLNEQEEDKDKQVKEEQDRQTENQEETELPEKRENQENQENQAPASEIEDNKSELETDPPRAPSPTRNSRQRDAEEEVEIDLDYRRKKRRRMWLIISGSVLACGLIFFIYYLLVHVKVEDFVGESVSVAREWAGENDVEIELNQEYNMEYDANQVFEQSVAAGDKIRKGKTLELTSSLGPDPEEVIPLPDFSEMSQEEARNWIDENKAENLQLVTEYSDDLEEGEYIKTTIRDSGVDEAEYQRKHSAAVYYSKGKEVFEKNITVPDFTGKPKEEVEKWAETNEIDMTYEEADSDSIEPEHIISQSEAADEKVAKRDKMKVKVSVGKATVVPNFWGLTAEEAVSNYPDLDVTVKERYNTDIPYGRFISQSVEAETKLTDQDDKGVTVTYSLGKPYLADFRGQMEGDLPRLFFDEYQSKGADIKYIVKYVYSPEVKGTVVNMSKFNEFVPMTYTVEISISNNASAPPNPPDFFDDEPEAPVVDEDIEVDEE
;
A
#
# COMPACT_ATOMS: atom_id res chain seq x y z
N MET A 1 27.40 -20.63 -11.55
CA MET A 1 27.29 -20.41 -10.09
C MET A 1 28.43 -19.48 -9.68
N SER A 2 28.28 -18.17 -9.93
CA SER A 2 29.39 -17.21 -9.83
C SER A 2 28.91 -15.77 -9.63
N ASP A 3 27.75 -15.40 -10.17
CA ASP A 3 27.23 -14.03 -10.16
C ASP A 3 26.42 -13.63 -8.91
N PHE A 4 26.28 -14.53 -7.93
CA PHE A 4 25.52 -14.27 -6.70
C PHE A 4 26.39 -13.77 -5.53
N LEU A 5 27.73 -13.77 -5.70
CA LEU A 5 28.70 -13.35 -4.68
C LEU A 5 29.32 -11.96 -4.95
N SER A 6 29.09 -11.38 -6.13
CA SER A 6 29.61 -10.07 -6.53
C SER A 6 28.88 -8.88 -5.89
N LYS A 7 27.67 -9.09 -5.36
CA LYS A 7 26.81 -8.03 -4.79
C LYS A 7 26.85 -7.91 -3.26
N PHE A 8 27.57 -8.79 -2.57
CA PHE A 8 27.75 -8.70 -1.12
C PHE A 8 28.93 -7.79 -0.78
N ASN A 9 28.72 -6.46 -0.81
CA ASN A 9 29.76 -5.55 -0.32
C ASN A 9 29.90 -5.70 1.21
N LYS A 10 31.13 -5.86 1.68
CA LYS A 10 31.44 -6.18 3.07
C LYS A 10 31.14 -5.01 4.01
N ASP A 11 31.28 -3.78 3.52
CA ASP A 11 31.13 -2.56 4.31
C ASP A 11 29.68 -2.41 4.80
N LYS A 12 28.69 -2.60 3.91
CA LYS A 12 27.26 -2.59 4.27
C LYS A 12 26.85 -3.64 5.31
N TYR A 13 27.65 -4.69 5.51
CA TYR A 13 27.42 -5.68 6.57
C TYR A 13 28.03 -5.24 7.91
N GLN A 14 29.03 -4.35 7.91
CA GLN A 14 29.51 -3.70 9.13
C GLN A 14 28.56 -2.56 9.55
N ASP A 15 28.07 -1.77 8.60
CA ASP A 15 27.12 -0.68 8.89
C ASP A 15 25.87 -1.18 9.62
N MET A 16 25.20 -2.23 9.10
CA MET A 16 24.04 -2.85 9.76
C MET A 16 24.34 -3.49 11.13
N LEU A 17 25.58 -3.92 11.37
CA LEU A 17 25.98 -4.44 12.69
C LEU A 17 26.17 -3.29 13.69
N ASN A 18 26.77 -2.19 13.25
CA ASN A 18 26.94 -0.98 14.07
C ASN A 18 25.58 -0.36 14.43
N GLU A 19 24.63 -0.28 13.49
CA GLU A 19 23.25 0.16 13.77
C GLU A 19 22.56 -0.76 14.80
N GLN A 20 22.75 -2.09 14.70
CA GLN A 20 22.23 -3.05 15.68
C GLN A 20 22.94 -3.06 17.05
N GLU A 21 24.08 -2.40 17.19
CA GLU A 21 24.73 -2.18 18.48
C GLU A 21 24.31 -0.82 19.06
N GLU A 22 24.24 0.25 18.26
CA GLU A 22 23.72 1.54 18.69
C GLU A 22 22.26 1.48 19.21
N ASP A 23 21.37 0.75 18.54
CA ASP A 23 19.97 0.65 18.98
C ASP A 23 19.80 -0.19 20.26
N LYS A 24 20.73 -1.11 20.55
CA LYS A 24 20.77 -1.81 21.83
C LYS A 24 21.28 -0.91 22.94
N ASP A 25 22.33 -0.14 22.70
CA ASP A 25 22.85 0.84 23.67
C ASP A 25 21.82 1.94 23.96
N LYS A 26 20.98 2.33 22.99
CA LYS A 26 19.82 3.21 23.21
C LYS A 26 18.78 2.56 24.14
N GLN A 27 18.36 1.32 23.88
CA GLN A 27 17.38 0.61 24.72
C GLN A 27 17.88 0.38 26.16
N VAL A 28 19.13 -0.04 26.34
CA VAL A 28 19.75 -0.21 27.67
C VAL A 28 19.79 1.11 28.44
N LYS A 29 19.95 2.24 27.74
CA LYS A 29 19.97 3.58 28.34
C LYS A 29 18.58 4.04 28.77
N GLU A 30 17.55 3.83 27.95
CA GLU A 30 16.15 4.11 28.35
C GLU A 30 15.70 3.25 29.54
N GLU A 31 16.18 2.02 29.69
CA GLU A 31 15.91 1.21 30.89
C GLU A 31 16.68 1.70 32.13
N GLN A 32 17.90 2.23 31.98
CA GLN A 32 18.67 2.81 33.10
C GLN A 32 18.12 4.15 33.58
N ASP A 33 17.72 5.04 32.67
CA ASP A 33 17.14 6.33 33.03
C ASP A 33 15.80 6.12 33.79
N ARG A 34 14.96 5.18 33.35
CA ARG A 34 13.70 4.79 34.05
C ARG A 34 13.89 4.18 35.44
N GLN A 35 15.04 3.57 35.73
CA GLN A 35 15.35 3.07 37.07
C GLN A 35 15.89 4.18 38.00
N THR A 36 16.40 5.28 37.44
CA THR A 36 16.97 6.38 38.22
C THR A 36 15.90 7.35 38.73
N GLU A 37 14.82 7.56 37.97
CA GLU A 37 13.72 8.48 38.31
C GLU A 37 12.85 8.01 39.50
N ASN A 38 13.01 6.77 39.98
CA ASN A 38 12.24 6.18 41.08
C ASN A 38 12.96 6.21 42.46
N GLN A 39 14.02 7.00 42.66
CA GLN A 39 14.79 7.02 43.92
C GLN A 39 15.07 8.40 44.56
N GLU A 40 14.61 9.52 43.99
CA GLU A 40 14.83 10.88 44.57
C GLU A 40 13.58 11.59 45.12
N GLU A 41 12.70 10.88 45.82
CA GLU A 41 11.79 11.42 46.85
C GLU A 41 11.36 10.24 47.77
N THR A 42 11.51 10.25 49.11
CA THR A 42 11.59 11.35 50.08
C THR A 42 12.33 10.92 51.36
N GLU A 43 13.28 11.70 51.88
CA GLU A 43 13.67 11.65 53.31
C GLU A 43 13.99 13.03 53.92
N LEU A 44 13.14 13.45 54.87
CA LEU A 44 13.48 14.15 56.13
C LEU A 44 14.00 15.63 56.05
N PRO A 45 13.80 16.49 57.10
CA PRO A 45 14.03 16.14 58.52
C PRO A 45 13.06 16.65 59.62
N GLU A 46 12.87 15.75 60.59
CA GLU A 46 12.88 15.95 62.04
C GLU A 46 11.87 16.85 62.82
N LYS A 47 11.48 16.29 63.99
CA LYS A 47 11.29 16.94 65.32
C LYS A 47 10.01 17.82 65.52
N ARG A 48 9.17 17.59 66.54
CA ARG A 48 9.16 16.62 67.68
C ARG A 48 7.70 16.33 68.08
N GLU A 49 7.42 15.12 68.58
CA GLU A 49 6.71 14.99 69.86
C GLU A 49 7.07 13.68 70.58
N ASN A 50 6.42 13.35 71.71
CA ASN A 50 7.03 12.58 72.79
C ASN A 50 6.18 11.41 73.30
N GLN A 51 6.87 10.32 73.68
CA GLN A 51 6.45 9.25 74.60
C GLN A 51 5.31 8.30 74.16
N GLU A 52 5.72 7.11 73.69
CA GLU A 52 5.01 5.87 73.99
C GLU A 52 5.58 5.18 75.24
N ASN A 53 4.71 4.41 75.90
CA ASN A 53 5.00 3.29 76.80
C ASN A 53 3.66 2.53 76.96
N GLN A 54 3.57 1.21 76.83
CA GLN A 54 4.59 0.23 76.47
C GLN A 54 3.85 -1.06 76.04
N GLU A 55 4.17 -1.63 74.87
CA GLU A 55 3.75 -3.00 74.54
C GLU A 55 4.88 -3.97 74.92
N ASN A 56 4.54 -5.15 75.44
CA ASN A 56 5.31 -6.37 75.15
C ASN A 56 4.56 -7.67 75.47
N GLN A 57 4.04 -8.30 74.41
CA GLN A 57 4.28 -9.69 73.99
C GLN A 57 3.98 -10.89 74.92
N ALA A 58 3.58 -11.97 74.25
CA ALA A 58 3.31 -13.33 74.74
C ALA A 58 4.66 -14.13 74.95
N PRO A 59 4.74 -15.48 75.16
CA PRO A 59 3.70 -16.52 74.94
C PRO A 59 3.68 -17.77 75.88
N ALA A 60 2.67 -18.62 75.62
CA ALA A 60 2.70 -20.11 75.58
C ALA A 60 2.97 -21.02 76.83
N SER A 61 2.39 -22.23 76.70
CA SER A 61 2.75 -23.55 77.29
C SER A 61 2.66 -23.83 78.80
N GLU A 62 1.58 -24.51 79.19
CA GLU A 62 1.53 -25.94 79.62
C GLU A 62 2.12 -26.43 80.98
N ILE A 63 1.51 -27.54 81.48
CA ILE A 63 1.98 -28.54 82.48
C ILE A 63 1.62 -28.41 83.99
N GLU A 64 0.89 -29.44 84.46
CA GLU A 64 0.76 -30.13 85.79
C GLU A 64 0.24 -29.49 87.10
N ASP A 65 -0.65 -30.28 87.74
CA ASP A 65 -0.80 -30.65 89.15
C ASP A 65 -0.66 -29.64 90.33
N ASN A 66 -1.74 -29.50 91.11
CA ASN A 66 -1.88 -30.40 92.27
C ASN A 66 -3.35 -30.58 92.73
N LYS A 67 -3.54 -31.48 93.70
CA LYS A 67 -4.79 -32.07 94.19
C LYS A 67 -4.93 -31.86 95.71
N SER A 68 -6.16 -31.92 96.23
CA SER A 68 -6.52 -32.18 97.66
C SER A 68 -6.11 -31.11 98.69
N GLU A 69 -6.71 -30.95 99.88
CA GLU A 69 -7.99 -31.33 100.56
C GLU A 69 -8.09 -30.36 101.81
N LEU A 70 -9.05 -30.32 102.74
CA LEU A 70 -10.15 -31.20 103.18
C LEU A 70 -11.24 -30.36 103.93
N GLU A 71 -12.54 -30.64 103.73
CA GLU A 71 -13.67 -30.42 104.70
C GLU A 71 -13.99 -29.00 105.27
N THR A 72 -15.17 -28.69 105.83
CA THR A 72 -16.35 -29.50 106.27
C THR A 72 -17.69 -28.79 105.96
N ASP A 73 -18.82 -29.50 106.11
CA ASP A 73 -20.19 -29.04 105.79
C ASP A 73 -20.99 -28.55 107.07
N PRO A 74 -22.34 -28.60 107.23
CA PRO A 74 -23.18 -27.42 107.56
C PRO A 74 -23.85 -27.57 108.97
N PRO A 75 -25.13 -27.18 109.30
CA PRO A 75 -26.13 -26.30 108.66
C PRO A 75 -26.96 -25.36 109.61
N ARG A 76 -27.94 -24.67 108.99
CA ARG A 76 -29.34 -24.43 109.46
C ARG A 76 -29.73 -23.06 110.08
N ALA A 77 -30.92 -22.59 109.68
CA ALA A 77 -31.64 -21.37 110.09
C ALA A 77 -32.57 -21.63 111.32
N PRO A 78 -33.34 -20.67 111.92
CA PRO A 78 -33.71 -19.31 111.43
C PRO A 78 -33.78 -18.15 112.48
N SER A 79 -34.39 -17.02 112.07
CA SER A 79 -34.92 -15.79 112.76
C SER A 79 -35.31 -15.91 114.25
N PRO A 80 -35.37 -14.83 115.10
CA PRO A 80 -36.05 -13.52 114.79
C PRO A 80 -35.74 -12.19 115.59
N THR A 81 -36.41 -11.08 115.18
CA THR A 81 -36.95 -9.93 115.98
C THR A 81 -36.14 -8.70 116.53
N ARG A 82 -36.63 -7.50 116.14
CA ARG A 82 -37.01 -6.26 116.93
C ARG A 82 -36.01 -5.16 117.40
N ASN A 83 -36.29 -3.95 116.89
CA ASN A 83 -36.48 -2.62 117.55
C ASN A 83 -35.38 -1.87 118.36
N SER A 84 -35.16 -0.60 117.98
CA SER A 84 -35.48 0.60 118.80
C SER A 84 -35.67 1.86 117.90
N ARG A 85 -36.78 2.64 118.05
CA ARG A 85 -36.90 4.03 118.60
C ARG A 85 -36.10 5.12 117.85
N GLN A 86 -36.57 6.35 117.62
CA GLN A 86 -37.79 7.13 117.99
C GLN A 86 -38.04 8.20 116.87
N ARG A 87 -39.00 9.15 116.82
CA ARG A 87 -40.03 9.72 117.73
C ARG A 87 -41.20 10.32 116.91
N ASP A 88 -42.32 10.56 117.58
CA ASP A 88 -43.62 10.99 117.08
C ASP A 88 -43.86 12.52 117.07
N ALA A 89 -44.76 12.97 116.19
CA ALA A 89 -45.63 14.14 116.35
C ALA A 89 -46.87 13.93 115.45
N GLU A 90 -48.08 14.15 115.98
CA GLU A 90 -49.35 13.93 115.27
C GLU A 90 -49.98 15.28 114.86
N GLU A 91 -50.68 15.31 113.72
CA GLU A 91 -51.72 16.30 113.44
C GLU A 91 -52.80 15.68 112.52
N GLU A 92 -54.01 16.26 112.52
CA GLU A 92 -55.25 15.49 112.32
C GLU A 92 -55.67 15.25 110.85
N VAL A 93 -56.60 14.29 110.64
CA VAL A 93 -56.96 13.76 109.31
C VAL A 93 -58.40 14.09 108.93
N GLU A 94 -58.60 15.00 107.96
CA GLU A 94 -59.91 15.25 107.34
C GLU A 94 -60.12 14.32 106.11
N ILE A 95 -61.21 13.56 106.08
CA ILE A 95 -61.45 12.50 105.08
C ILE A 95 -62.52 12.92 104.05
N ASP A 96 -62.10 13.48 102.91
CA ASP A 96 -62.98 13.77 101.77
C ASP A 96 -63.56 12.47 101.15
N LEU A 97 -64.90 12.37 101.18
CA LEU A 97 -65.65 11.22 100.67
C LEU A 97 -65.63 11.08 99.13
N ASP A 98 -65.30 12.12 98.35
CA ASP A 98 -65.18 12.02 96.88
C ASP A 98 -63.81 11.47 96.42
N TYR A 99 -62.86 11.27 97.34
CA TYR A 99 -61.52 10.76 97.04
C TYR A 99 -61.52 9.46 96.20
N ARG A 100 -62.50 8.54 96.40
CA ARG A 100 -62.55 7.27 95.64
C ARG A 100 -62.84 7.44 94.14
N ARG A 101 -63.69 8.41 93.74
CA ARG A 101 -64.00 8.67 92.31
C ARG A 101 -62.84 9.41 91.64
N LYS A 102 -62.31 10.44 92.29
CA LYS A 102 -61.09 11.16 91.86
C LYS A 102 -59.89 10.23 91.76
N LYS A 103 -59.68 9.30 92.71
CA LYS A 103 -58.58 8.32 92.67
C LYS A 103 -58.72 7.31 91.54
N ARG A 104 -59.92 6.78 91.25
CA ARG A 104 -60.13 5.93 90.07
C ARG A 104 -59.89 6.69 88.76
N ARG A 105 -60.31 7.96 88.65
CA ARG A 105 -59.99 8.80 87.47
C ARG A 105 -58.49 9.09 87.35
N ARG A 106 -57.78 9.42 88.43
CA ARG A 106 -56.31 9.57 88.42
C ARG A 106 -55.58 8.27 88.06
N MET A 107 -56.01 7.12 88.56
CA MET A 107 -55.48 5.80 88.17
C MET A 107 -55.65 5.55 86.67
N TRP A 108 -56.86 5.77 86.13
CA TRP A 108 -57.10 5.63 84.69
C TRP A 108 -56.29 6.61 83.83
N LEU A 109 -56.07 7.85 84.29
CA LEU A 109 -55.22 8.84 83.62
C LEU A 109 -53.73 8.48 83.66
N ILE A 110 -53.24 7.91 84.79
CA ILE A 110 -51.86 7.42 84.90
C ILE A 110 -51.67 6.20 84.00
N ILE A 111 -52.63 5.28 83.96
CA ILE A 111 -52.61 4.10 83.08
C ILE A 111 -52.67 4.54 81.61
N SER A 112 -53.57 5.45 81.22
CA SER A 112 -53.64 5.94 79.83
C SER A 112 -52.40 6.75 79.43
N GLY A 113 -51.84 7.54 80.35
CA GLY A 113 -50.57 8.24 80.15
C GLY A 113 -49.38 7.29 80.00
N SER A 114 -49.34 6.21 80.79
CA SER A 114 -48.32 5.16 80.65
C SER A 114 -48.48 4.35 79.37
N VAL A 115 -49.71 4.08 78.92
CA VAL A 115 -49.97 3.41 77.62
C VAL A 115 -49.59 4.33 76.46
N LEU A 116 -49.87 5.63 76.54
CA LEU A 116 -49.40 6.61 75.56
C LEU A 116 -47.87 6.73 75.55
N ALA A 117 -47.22 6.74 76.72
CA ALA A 117 -45.76 6.77 76.83
C ALA A 117 -45.11 5.50 76.25
N CYS A 118 -45.63 4.32 76.58
CA CYS A 118 -45.17 3.06 75.98
C CYS A 118 -45.43 3.00 74.46
N GLY A 119 -46.56 3.55 73.99
CA GLY A 119 -46.86 3.70 72.57
C GLY A 119 -45.88 4.64 71.86
N LEU A 120 -45.53 5.76 72.48
CA LEU A 120 -44.51 6.69 71.99
C LEU A 120 -43.11 6.06 71.96
N ILE A 121 -42.71 5.36 73.03
CA ILE A 121 -41.43 4.65 73.08
C ILE A 121 -41.38 3.55 72.02
N PHE A 122 -42.46 2.79 71.83
CA PHE A 122 -42.56 1.78 70.77
C PHE A 122 -42.53 2.42 69.36
N PHE A 123 -43.17 3.56 69.16
CA PHE A 123 -43.14 4.30 67.90
C PHE A 123 -41.76 4.89 67.58
N ILE A 124 -41.08 5.45 68.58
CA ILE A 124 -39.69 5.93 68.47
C ILE A 124 -38.75 4.76 68.18
N TYR A 125 -38.88 3.64 68.89
CA TYR A 125 -38.13 2.40 68.63
C TYR A 125 -38.41 1.86 67.21
N TYR A 126 -39.66 1.87 66.76
CA TYR A 126 -40.04 1.45 65.41
C TYR A 126 -39.39 2.34 64.33
N LEU A 127 -39.29 3.65 64.55
CA LEU A 127 -38.58 4.58 63.66
C LEU A 127 -37.05 4.45 63.72
N LEU A 128 -36.47 4.08 64.87
CA LEU A 128 -35.04 3.81 64.99
C LEU A 128 -34.62 2.48 64.34
N VAL A 129 -35.56 1.54 64.19
CA VAL A 129 -35.32 0.18 63.67
C VAL A 129 -35.69 0.02 62.19
N HIS A 130 -36.42 0.96 61.59
CA HIS A 130 -36.77 0.92 60.16
C HIS A 130 -36.37 2.20 59.43
N VAL A 131 -35.59 2.06 58.37
CA VAL A 131 -35.27 3.12 57.42
C VAL A 131 -36.29 3.11 56.27
N LYS A 132 -36.53 4.27 55.64
CA LYS A 132 -37.28 4.38 54.39
C LYS A 132 -36.32 4.10 53.23
N VAL A 133 -36.61 3.10 52.40
CA VAL A 133 -35.80 2.78 51.20
C VAL A 133 -35.91 3.93 50.19
N GLU A 134 -34.81 4.27 49.54
CA GLU A 134 -34.78 5.28 48.47
C GLU A 134 -35.08 4.65 47.11
N ASP A 135 -35.08 5.46 46.06
CA ASP A 135 -35.24 4.98 44.69
C ASP A 135 -33.84 4.79 44.10
N PHE A 136 -33.52 3.55 43.71
CA PHE A 136 -32.24 3.19 43.11
C PHE A 136 -32.39 2.85 41.62
N VAL A 137 -33.60 2.86 41.06
CA VAL A 137 -33.82 2.55 39.65
C VAL A 137 -33.22 3.66 38.77
N GLY A 138 -32.26 3.28 37.92
CA GLY A 138 -31.43 4.20 37.13
C GLY A 138 -30.19 4.73 37.85
N GLU A 139 -30.07 4.56 39.17
CA GLU A 139 -28.90 4.98 39.94
C GLU A 139 -27.79 3.93 39.90
N SER A 140 -26.55 4.37 40.14
CA SER A 140 -25.41 3.46 40.20
C SER A 140 -25.46 2.55 41.44
N VAL A 141 -25.02 1.30 41.30
CA VAL A 141 -24.86 0.35 42.41
C VAL A 141 -24.00 0.92 43.56
N SER A 142 -23.08 1.86 43.26
CA SER A 142 -22.26 2.56 44.26
C SER A 142 -23.09 3.43 45.20
N VAL A 143 -24.07 4.19 44.68
CA VAL A 143 -24.97 5.05 45.47
C VAL A 143 -25.83 4.19 46.40
N ALA A 144 -26.37 3.08 45.91
CA ALA A 144 -27.14 2.14 46.73
C ALA A 144 -26.29 1.55 47.88
N ARG A 145 -25.03 1.17 47.61
CA ARG A 145 -24.08 0.67 48.62
C ARG A 145 -23.75 1.71 49.68
N GLU A 146 -23.56 2.96 49.29
CA GLU A 146 -23.30 4.08 50.22
C GLU A 146 -24.51 4.29 51.15
N TRP A 147 -25.71 4.43 50.59
CA TRP A 147 -26.96 4.54 51.36
C TRP A 147 -27.16 3.38 52.33
N ALA A 148 -26.91 2.13 51.90
CA ALA A 148 -27.07 0.96 52.75
C ALA A 148 -26.07 0.93 53.91
N GLY A 149 -24.82 1.36 53.66
CA GLY A 149 -23.79 1.54 54.67
C GLY A 149 -24.16 2.58 55.74
N GLU A 150 -24.69 3.74 55.34
CA GLU A 150 -25.19 4.76 56.29
C GLU A 150 -26.38 4.26 57.13
N ASN A 151 -27.18 3.35 56.57
CA ASN A 151 -28.47 2.98 57.13
C ASN A 151 -28.52 1.60 57.82
N ASP A 152 -27.38 0.94 58.06
CA ASP A 152 -27.31 -0.42 58.62
C ASP A 152 -28.13 -1.45 57.81
N VAL A 153 -28.08 -1.37 56.48
CA VAL A 153 -28.74 -2.29 55.54
C VAL A 153 -27.67 -3.12 54.81
N GLU A 154 -27.95 -4.38 54.57
CA GLU A 154 -27.10 -5.28 53.79
C GLU A 154 -27.61 -5.30 52.34
N ILE A 155 -26.73 -5.40 51.33
CA ILE A 155 -27.14 -5.53 49.91
C ILE A 155 -26.74 -6.89 49.38
N GLU A 156 -27.69 -7.58 48.78
CA GLU A 156 -27.45 -8.71 47.88
C GLU A 156 -27.64 -8.22 46.44
N LEU A 157 -26.61 -8.40 45.60
CA LEU A 157 -26.56 -7.84 44.25
C LEU A 157 -26.62 -8.95 43.21
N ASN A 158 -27.73 -8.98 42.48
CA ASN A 158 -27.87 -9.76 41.26
C ASN A 158 -27.41 -8.94 40.05
N GLN A 159 -26.95 -9.62 39.00
CA GLN A 159 -26.47 -8.99 37.77
C GLN A 159 -27.04 -9.70 36.55
N GLU A 160 -27.71 -8.96 35.68
CA GLU A 160 -28.38 -9.47 34.47
C GLU A 160 -28.16 -8.51 33.30
N TYR A 161 -28.20 -9.00 32.06
CA TYR A 161 -28.10 -8.14 30.87
C TYR A 161 -29.38 -7.32 30.69
N ASN A 162 -29.25 -6.03 30.40
CA ASN A 162 -30.36 -5.11 30.20
C ASN A 162 -29.98 -4.06 29.15
N MET A 163 -30.88 -3.80 28.20
CA MET A 163 -30.65 -2.89 27.06
C MET A 163 -31.05 -1.43 27.34
N GLU A 164 -31.92 -1.21 28.33
CA GLU A 164 -32.45 0.11 28.72
C GLU A 164 -31.52 0.83 29.72
N TYR A 165 -30.85 0.09 30.60
CA TYR A 165 -29.99 0.60 31.68
C TYR A 165 -28.51 0.31 31.40
N ASP A 166 -27.63 1.29 31.60
CA ASP A 166 -26.20 1.12 31.35
C ASP A 166 -25.53 0.25 32.44
N ALA A 167 -24.37 -0.33 32.11
CA ALA A 167 -23.69 -1.27 32.99
C ALA A 167 -23.37 -0.67 34.39
N ASN A 168 -23.74 -1.40 35.45
CA ASN A 168 -23.69 -1.00 36.86
C ASN A 168 -24.75 0.03 37.33
N GLN A 169 -25.77 0.33 36.54
CA GLN A 169 -27.02 0.91 37.04
C GLN A 169 -27.91 -0.20 37.64
N VAL A 170 -28.69 0.12 38.67
CA VAL A 170 -29.74 -0.75 39.21
C VAL A 170 -31.03 -0.55 38.42
N PHE A 171 -31.72 -1.64 38.04
CA PHE A 171 -33.01 -1.58 37.33
C PHE A 171 -34.16 -2.22 38.09
N GLU A 172 -33.88 -3.05 39.11
CA GLU A 172 -34.89 -3.65 39.99
C GLU A 172 -34.43 -3.62 41.46
N GLN A 173 -35.37 -3.39 42.38
CA GLN A 173 -35.14 -3.43 43.83
C GLN A 173 -36.29 -4.16 44.55
N SER A 174 -35.97 -5.12 45.42
CA SER A 174 -36.98 -5.99 46.04
C SER A 174 -37.88 -5.31 47.08
N VAL A 175 -37.49 -4.11 47.55
CA VAL A 175 -38.33 -3.23 48.35
C VAL A 175 -38.56 -1.93 47.57
N ALA A 176 -39.81 -1.62 47.26
CA ALA A 176 -40.18 -0.47 46.44
C ALA A 176 -39.73 0.87 47.04
N ALA A 177 -39.46 1.85 46.16
CA ALA A 177 -39.03 3.18 46.54
C ALA A 177 -40.00 3.83 47.55
N GLY A 178 -39.50 4.07 48.75
CA GLY A 178 -40.22 4.70 49.85
C GLY A 178 -40.98 3.78 50.81
N ASP A 179 -40.94 2.46 50.62
CA ASP A 179 -41.31 1.50 51.66
C ASP A 179 -40.26 1.43 52.77
N LYS A 180 -40.50 0.60 53.80
CA LYS A 180 -39.66 0.55 55.01
C LYS A 180 -38.98 -0.80 55.21
N ILE A 181 -37.66 -0.83 55.04
CA ILE A 181 -36.81 -1.95 55.42
C ILE A 181 -36.33 -1.81 56.88
N ARG A 182 -36.10 -2.93 57.54
CA ARG A 182 -35.59 -2.98 58.92
C ARG A 182 -34.05 -3.01 58.90
N LYS A 183 -33.40 -2.24 59.79
CA LYS A 183 -31.94 -2.29 60.01
C LYS A 183 -31.48 -3.72 60.35
N GLY A 184 -30.38 -4.17 59.74
CA GLY A 184 -29.93 -5.56 59.77
C GLY A 184 -30.79 -6.49 58.89
N LYS A 185 -31.21 -6.02 57.72
CA LYS A 185 -31.82 -6.83 56.66
C LYS A 185 -31.16 -6.56 55.32
N THR A 186 -31.23 -7.60 54.48
CA THR A 186 -30.81 -7.62 53.09
C THR A 186 -31.85 -6.91 52.23
N LEU A 187 -31.38 -6.00 51.38
CA LEU A 187 -32.08 -5.44 50.22
C LEU A 187 -31.50 -6.13 48.99
N GLU A 188 -32.34 -6.80 48.21
CA GLU A 188 -31.93 -7.44 46.96
C GLU A 188 -32.09 -6.41 45.83
N LEU A 189 -31.02 -6.21 45.05
CA LEU A 189 -30.97 -5.28 43.91
C LEU A 189 -30.50 -6.04 42.67
N THR A 190 -31.14 -5.80 41.53
CA THR A 190 -30.70 -6.33 40.22
C THR A 190 -30.06 -5.19 39.42
N SER A 191 -28.80 -5.38 39.02
CA SER A 191 -28.03 -4.41 38.25
C SER A 191 -27.81 -4.86 36.81
N SER A 192 -27.77 -3.89 35.91
CA SER A 192 -27.47 -4.11 34.50
C SER A 192 -26.00 -4.48 34.31
N LEU A 193 -25.73 -5.52 33.52
CA LEU A 193 -24.43 -5.80 32.91
C LEU A 193 -24.22 -5.03 31.60
N GLY A 194 -25.19 -4.21 31.20
CA GLY A 194 -25.33 -3.64 29.86
C GLY A 194 -26.07 -4.60 28.91
N PRO A 195 -26.19 -4.23 27.62
CA PRO A 195 -26.77 -5.07 26.58
C PRO A 195 -25.99 -6.38 26.42
N ASP A 196 -26.68 -7.47 26.09
CA ASP A 196 -26.05 -8.80 25.97
C ASP A 196 -24.98 -8.80 24.84
N PRO A 197 -23.70 -9.12 25.14
CA PRO A 197 -22.63 -9.15 24.14
C PRO A 197 -22.76 -10.31 23.13
N GLU A 198 -23.51 -11.37 23.46
CA GLU A 198 -23.68 -12.58 22.64
C GLU A 198 -25.05 -12.64 21.92
N GLU A 199 -25.92 -11.65 22.11
CA GLU A 199 -27.14 -11.55 21.30
C GLU A 199 -26.80 -11.28 19.83
N VAL A 200 -27.41 -12.07 18.94
CA VAL A 200 -27.25 -11.94 17.48
C VAL A 200 -28.14 -10.81 16.99
N ILE A 201 -27.55 -9.81 16.32
CA ILE A 201 -28.25 -8.67 15.74
C ILE A 201 -28.20 -8.78 14.21
N PRO A 202 -29.34 -8.78 13.50
CA PRO A 202 -29.33 -8.71 12.05
C PRO A 202 -28.84 -7.33 11.60
N LEU A 203 -27.72 -7.29 10.89
CA LEU A 203 -27.25 -6.05 10.25
C LEU A 203 -28.23 -5.61 9.15
N PRO A 204 -28.56 -4.32 9.05
CA PRO A 204 -29.36 -3.76 7.96
C PRO A 204 -28.51 -3.62 6.68
N ASP A 205 -29.17 -3.40 5.54
CA ASP A 205 -28.45 -3.06 4.31
C ASP A 205 -27.95 -1.60 4.38
N PHE A 206 -26.70 -1.43 4.81
CA PHE A 206 -26.04 -0.13 4.88
C PHE A 206 -25.86 0.56 3.52
N SER A 207 -26.14 -0.11 2.39
CA SER A 207 -26.15 0.55 1.08
C SER A 207 -27.48 1.28 0.77
N GLU A 208 -28.56 0.97 1.50
CA GLU A 208 -29.83 1.70 1.42
C GLU A 208 -29.97 2.79 2.52
N MET A 209 -28.93 3.03 3.32
CA MET A 209 -28.95 3.93 4.49
C MET A 209 -27.89 5.04 4.40
N SER A 210 -28.24 6.25 4.85
CA SER A 210 -27.24 7.31 5.04
C SER A 210 -26.36 7.08 6.27
N GLN A 211 -25.21 7.77 6.32
CA GLN A 211 -24.31 7.72 7.48
C GLN A 211 -25.00 8.13 8.80
N GLU A 212 -25.98 9.04 8.77
CA GLU A 212 -26.74 9.44 9.97
C GLU A 212 -27.71 8.34 10.41
N GLU A 213 -28.42 7.72 9.48
CA GLU A 213 -29.33 6.60 9.78
C GLU A 213 -28.57 5.36 10.28
N ALA A 214 -27.42 5.05 9.68
CA ALA A 214 -26.54 3.98 10.14
C ALA A 214 -25.98 4.25 11.54
N ARG A 215 -25.72 5.52 11.88
CA ARG A 215 -25.31 5.91 13.24
C ARG A 215 -26.44 5.72 14.23
N ASN A 216 -27.63 6.23 13.92
CA ASN A 216 -28.81 6.08 14.77
C ASN A 216 -29.11 4.60 15.02
N TRP A 217 -28.97 3.74 13.99
CA TRP A 217 -29.10 2.30 14.14
C TRP A 217 -28.06 1.69 15.10
N ILE A 218 -26.78 2.11 15.04
CA ILE A 218 -25.74 1.68 15.97
C ILE A 218 -26.09 2.06 17.42
N ASP A 219 -26.49 3.32 17.62
CA ASP A 219 -26.81 3.87 18.93
C ASP A 219 -28.10 3.22 19.52
N GLU A 220 -29.12 2.96 18.69
CA GLU A 220 -30.36 2.25 19.07
C GLU A 220 -30.13 0.78 19.42
N ASN A 221 -29.29 0.06 18.66
CA ASN A 221 -29.02 -1.36 18.87
C ASN A 221 -27.91 -1.63 19.91
N LYS A 222 -27.29 -0.55 20.42
CA LYS A 222 -26.10 -0.56 21.29
C LYS A 222 -24.94 -1.36 20.67
N ALA A 223 -24.75 -1.21 19.37
CA ALA A 223 -23.79 -1.98 18.58
C ALA A 223 -22.40 -1.32 18.54
N GLU A 224 -21.86 -0.90 19.69
CA GLU A 224 -20.69 0.00 19.81
C GLU A 224 -19.40 -0.51 19.13
N ASN A 225 -19.29 -1.81 18.87
CA ASN A 225 -18.17 -2.42 18.15
C ASN A 225 -18.26 -2.30 16.61
N LEU A 226 -19.40 -1.84 16.07
CA LEU A 226 -19.59 -1.46 14.66
C LEU A 226 -19.20 0.01 14.48
N GLN A 227 -18.12 0.27 13.73
CA GLN A 227 -17.57 1.62 13.54
C GLN A 227 -17.94 2.21 12.18
N LEU A 228 -18.39 3.47 12.16
CA LEU A 228 -18.53 4.24 10.93
C LEU A 228 -17.17 4.84 10.54
N VAL A 229 -16.62 4.40 9.42
CA VAL A 229 -15.36 4.87 8.84
C VAL A 229 -15.66 5.66 7.57
N THR A 230 -14.84 6.66 7.24
CA THR A 230 -15.02 7.48 6.05
C THR A 230 -13.72 7.57 5.22
N GLU A 231 -13.74 6.99 4.02
CA GLU A 231 -12.63 6.88 3.07
C GLU A 231 -12.90 7.74 1.82
N TYR A 232 -11.85 8.17 1.11
CA TYR A 232 -12.02 8.85 -0.20
C TYR A 232 -12.28 7.83 -1.31
N SER A 233 -13.09 8.21 -2.31
CA SER A 233 -13.39 7.40 -3.49
C SER A 233 -13.40 8.29 -4.73
N ASP A 234 -12.70 7.87 -5.79
CA ASP A 234 -12.72 8.57 -7.08
C ASP A 234 -14.03 8.37 -7.87
N ASP A 235 -14.76 7.30 -7.59
CA ASP A 235 -15.92 6.82 -8.36
C ASP A 235 -17.28 7.03 -7.66
N LEU A 236 -17.31 7.38 -6.37
CA LEU A 236 -18.52 7.53 -5.55
C LEU A 236 -18.64 8.96 -5.00
N GLU A 237 -19.87 9.49 -4.89
CA GLU A 237 -20.13 10.82 -4.34
C GLU A 237 -19.95 10.83 -2.79
N GLU A 238 -20.01 12.01 -2.15
CA GLU A 238 -19.88 12.13 -0.69
C GLU A 238 -21.14 11.60 0.00
N GLY A 239 -20.96 10.74 1.01
CA GLY A 239 -22.05 10.08 1.75
C GLY A 239 -22.47 8.70 1.20
N GLU A 240 -22.00 8.30 0.02
CA GLU A 240 -22.28 6.99 -0.59
C GLU A 240 -21.62 5.82 0.17
N TYR A 241 -22.26 4.66 0.18
CA TYR A 241 -21.73 3.44 0.81
C TYR A 241 -20.62 2.80 -0.05
N ILE A 242 -19.52 2.38 0.60
CA ILE A 242 -18.39 1.69 -0.05
C ILE A 242 -18.46 0.18 0.21
N LYS A 243 -18.47 -0.22 1.48
CA LYS A 243 -18.35 -1.62 1.95
C LYS A 243 -18.66 -1.72 3.45
N THR A 244 -19.15 -2.88 3.89
CA THR A 244 -19.07 -3.33 5.28
C THR A 244 -17.93 -4.33 5.41
N THR A 245 -17.29 -4.41 6.58
CA THR A 245 -16.25 -5.42 6.87
C THR A 245 -16.30 -5.81 8.34
N ILE A 246 -16.65 -7.08 8.59
CA ILE A 246 -16.49 -7.70 9.91
C ILE A 246 -15.01 -8.04 10.08
N ARG A 247 -14.42 -7.67 11.22
CA ARG A 247 -13.00 -7.87 11.53
C ARG A 247 -12.73 -9.24 12.17
N ASP A 248 -13.72 -9.79 12.88
CA ASP A 248 -13.65 -11.13 13.45
C ASP A 248 -13.74 -12.20 12.36
N SER A 249 -12.71 -13.05 12.29
CA SER A 249 -12.56 -14.02 11.21
C SER A 249 -13.53 -15.20 11.35
N GLY A 250 -14.38 -15.42 10.34
CA GLY A 250 -15.31 -16.55 10.30
C GLY A 250 -16.69 -16.26 10.90
N VAL A 251 -17.02 -14.98 11.12
CA VAL A 251 -18.38 -14.51 11.42
C VAL A 251 -19.05 -14.08 10.13
N ASP A 252 -20.18 -14.70 9.78
CA ASP A 252 -21.05 -14.24 8.69
C ASP A 252 -21.97 -13.09 9.17
N GLU A 253 -22.44 -12.25 8.23
CA GLU A 253 -23.31 -11.09 8.52
C GLU A 253 -24.63 -11.46 9.23
N ALA A 254 -25.15 -12.66 8.99
CA ALA A 254 -26.34 -13.19 9.67
C ALA A 254 -26.05 -13.75 11.08
N GLU A 255 -24.78 -13.89 11.47
CA GLU A 255 -24.32 -14.36 12.78
C GLU A 255 -23.59 -13.25 13.57
N TYR A 256 -23.75 -11.99 13.17
CA TYR A 256 -23.17 -10.84 13.87
C TYR A 256 -23.75 -10.70 15.29
N GLN A 257 -22.88 -10.48 16.29
CA GLN A 257 -23.22 -10.34 17.72
C GLN A 257 -22.64 -9.02 18.23
N ARG A 258 -23.21 -8.42 19.29
CA ARG A 258 -22.74 -7.11 19.82
C ARG A 258 -21.24 -7.05 20.12
N LYS A 259 -20.62 -8.17 20.52
CA LYS A 259 -19.17 -8.28 20.78
C LYS A 259 -18.28 -8.27 19.53
N HIS A 260 -18.80 -8.56 18.34
CA HIS A 260 -17.99 -8.66 17.12
C HIS A 260 -17.64 -7.26 16.61
N SER A 261 -16.37 -7.04 16.26
CA SER A 261 -15.92 -5.78 15.69
C SER A 261 -16.15 -5.76 14.19
N ALA A 262 -16.76 -4.67 13.71
CA ALA A 262 -17.00 -4.45 12.30
C ALA A 262 -16.82 -2.96 11.95
N ALA A 263 -16.78 -2.66 10.66
CA ALA A 263 -16.83 -1.29 10.17
C ALA A 263 -17.67 -1.17 8.90
N VAL A 264 -18.47 -0.10 8.85
CA VAL A 264 -19.16 0.37 7.65
C VAL A 264 -18.37 1.55 7.10
N TYR A 265 -18.04 1.51 5.82
CA TYR A 265 -17.23 2.54 5.17
C TYR A 265 -18.10 3.36 4.23
N TYR A 266 -18.14 4.67 4.47
CA TYR A 266 -18.81 5.65 3.63
C TYR A 266 -17.79 6.52 2.89
N SER A 267 -18.21 7.04 1.74
CA SER A 267 -17.40 7.87 0.84
C SER A 267 -17.32 9.31 1.33
N LYS A 268 -16.12 9.89 1.30
CA LYS A 268 -15.86 11.34 1.40
C LYS A 268 -15.94 12.05 0.04
N GLY A 269 -16.41 11.35 -0.99
CA GLY A 269 -16.20 11.74 -2.37
C GLY A 269 -14.72 11.65 -2.77
N LYS A 270 -14.41 12.30 -3.89
CA LYS A 270 -13.07 12.39 -4.46
C LYS A 270 -12.10 13.15 -3.54
N GLU A 271 -10.86 12.68 -3.43
CA GLU A 271 -9.79 13.39 -2.70
C GLU A 271 -9.47 14.72 -3.41
N VAL A 272 -9.94 15.85 -2.86
CA VAL A 272 -9.68 17.19 -3.39
C VAL A 272 -8.44 17.79 -2.72
N PHE A 273 -7.35 17.89 -3.48
CA PHE A 273 -6.13 18.57 -3.04
C PHE A 273 -6.23 20.10 -3.23
N GLU A 274 -5.67 20.87 -2.29
CA GLU A 274 -5.58 22.33 -2.42
C GLU A 274 -4.61 22.73 -3.54
N LYS A 275 -4.98 23.74 -4.34
CA LYS A 275 -4.09 24.35 -5.35
C LYS A 275 -3.04 25.25 -4.68
N ASN A 276 -1.99 24.63 -4.12
CA ASN A 276 -0.92 25.30 -3.39
C ASN A 276 0.48 25.16 -4.03
N ILE A 277 0.69 24.16 -4.88
CA ILE A 277 1.93 23.95 -5.65
C ILE A 277 2.01 25.02 -6.73
N THR A 278 3.13 25.75 -6.78
CA THR A 278 3.35 26.84 -7.74
C THR A 278 4.23 26.35 -8.90
N VAL A 279 3.75 26.52 -10.13
CA VAL A 279 4.39 26.01 -11.36
C VAL A 279 5.54 26.93 -11.78
N PRO A 280 6.79 26.43 -11.90
CA PRO A 280 7.91 27.18 -12.45
C PRO A 280 7.74 27.56 -13.93
N ASP A 281 8.58 28.49 -14.41
CA ASP A 281 8.85 28.58 -15.85
C ASP A 281 9.87 27.50 -16.24
N PHE A 282 9.40 26.51 -16.99
CA PHE A 282 10.22 25.45 -17.57
C PHE A 282 10.74 25.78 -18.97
N THR A 283 10.37 26.92 -19.56
CA THR A 283 10.78 27.28 -20.93
C THR A 283 12.31 27.31 -21.06
N GLY A 284 12.86 26.46 -21.91
CA GLY A 284 14.31 26.29 -22.08
C GLY A 284 15.01 25.56 -20.91
N LYS A 285 14.28 24.91 -20.00
CA LYS A 285 14.84 24.00 -18.98
C LYS A 285 14.98 22.58 -19.52
N PRO A 286 15.98 21.80 -19.06
CA PRO A 286 16.09 20.39 -19.41
C PRO A 286 14.94 19.59 -18.78
N LYS A 287 14.41 18.62 -19.52
CA LYS A 287 13.34 17.71 -19.12
C LYS A 287 13.56 17.07 -17.75
N GLU A 288 14.80 16.67 -17.43
CA GLU A 288 15.19 16.07 -16.13
C GLU A 288 14.94 17.01 -14.93
N GLU A 289 14.96 18.34 -15.12
CA GLU A 289 14.60 19.31 -14.06
C GLU A 289 13.10 19.30 -13.79
N VAL A 290 12.30 19.13 -14.85
CA VAL A 290 10.83 19.08 -14.80
C VAL A 290 10.34 17.76 -14.21
N GLU A 291 10.95 16.64 -14.60
CA GLU A 291 10.68 15.31 -14.06
C GLU A 291 10.88 15.30 -12.54
N LYS A 292 12.01 15.80 -12.04
CA LYS A 292 12.29 15.90 -10.59
C LYS A 292 11.34 16.84 -9.87
N TRP A 293 10.96 17.97 -10.47
CA TRP A 293 9.95 18.86 -9.88
C TRP A 293 8.59 18.16 -9.78
N ALA A 294 8.16 17.44 -10.81
CA ALA A 294 6.89 16.75 -10.83
C ALA A 294 6.85 15.56 -9.86
N GLU A 295 7.93 14.79 -9.74
CA GLU A 295 8.10 13.75 -8.71
C GLU A 295 8.01 14.36 -7.29
N THR A 296 8.69 15.48 -7.06
CA THR A 296 8.72 16.17 -5.75
C THR A 296 7.35 16.73 -5.34
N ASN A 297 6.51 17.09 -6.30
CA ASN A 297 5.19 17.70 -6.06
C ASN A 297 4.01 16.73 -6.36
N GLU A 298 4.30 15.47 -6.72
CA GLU A 298 3.32 14.45 -7.12
C GLU A 298 2.34 14.94 -8.21
N ILE A 299 2.88 15.43 -9.33
CA ILE A 299 2.13 15.95 -10.49
C ILE A 299 2.12 14.94 -11.66
N ASP A 300 0.94 14.72 -12.26
CA ASP A 300 0.75 13.79 -13.38
C ASP A 300 1.24 14.42 -14.70
N MET A 301 2.52 14.22 -15.03
CA MET A 301 3.13 14.79 -16.24
C MET A 301 2.84 14.00 -17.52
N THR A 302 2.54 14.71 -18.60
CA THR A 302 2.56 14.19 -19.98
C THR A 302 3.58 14.95 -20.82
N TYR A 303 4.46 14.22 -21.50
CA TYR A 303 5.46 14.77 -22.42
C TYR A 303 4.99 14.58 -23.87
N GLU A 304 4.97 15.67 -24.65
CA GLU A 304 4.72 15.67 -26.09
C GLU A 304 5.99 16.15 -26.82
N GLU A 305 6.38 15.53 -27.93
CA GLU A 305 7.56 15.96 -28.71
C GLU A 305 7.18 17.01 -29.76
N ALA A 306 8.06 18.00 -29.97
CA ALA A 306 7.87 19.05 -30.99
C ALA A 306 9.21 19.59 -31.51
N ASP A 307 9.25 20.03 -32.77
CA ASP A 307 10.43 20.63 -33.38
C ASP A 307 10.61 22.13 -33.01
N SER A 308 11.86 22.57 -32.88
CA SER A 308 12.21 23.96 -32.58
C SER A 308 13.58 24.36 -33.15
N ASP A 309 13.64 25.47 -33.89
CA ASP A 309 14.89 26.09 -34.35
C ASP A 309 15.70 26.78 -33.22
N SER A 310 15.15 26.88 -32.01
CA SER A 310 15.66 27.79 -30.96
C SER A 310 15.86 27.19 -29.57
N ILE A 311 15.37 25.96 -29.35
CA ILE A 311 15.45 25.24 -28.07
C ILE A 311 16.22 23.94 -28.32
N GLU A 312 17.32 23.75 -27.58
CA GLU A 312 18.16 22.55 -27.70
C GLU A 312 17.37 21.25 -27.42
N PRO A 313 17.76 20.09 -27.99
CA PRO A 313 17.11 18.81 -27.70
C PRO A 313 16.99 18.50 -26.20
N GLU A 314 15.96 17.75 -25.82
CA GLU A 314 15.59 17.41 -24.43
C GLU A 314 15.29 18.62 -23.51
N HIS A 315 15.15 19.84 -24.05
CA HIS A 315 14.68 21.02 -23.30
C HIS A 315 13.22 21.37 -23.63
N ILE A 316 12.50 21.98 -22.69
CA ILE A 316 11.07 22.28 -22.85
C ILE A 316 10.85 23.51 -23.73
N ILE A 317 9.97 23.38 -24.72
CA ILE A 317 9.49 24.44 -25.61
C ILE A 317 8.32 25.21 -24.98
N SER A 318 7.40 24.50 -24.33
CA SER A 318 6.18 25.08 -23.75
C SER A 318 5.53 24.17 -22.71
N GLN A 319 4.80 24.75 -21.77
CA GLN A 319 4.00 24.09 -20.73
C GLN A 319 2.50 24.41 -20.89
N SER A 320 1.61 23.57 -20.35
CA SER A 320 0.16 23.82 -20.37
C SER A 320 -0.28 24.84 -19.34
N GLU A 321 0.17 24.69 -18.09
CA GLU A 321 -0.11 25.62 -16.99
C GLU A 321 0.94 26.74 -17.00
N ALA A 322 0.54 27.97 -16.73
CA ALA A 322 1.44 29.12 -16.81
C ALA A 322 2.49 29.13 -15.68
N ALA A 323 3.60 29.84 -15.90
CA ALA A 323 4.53 30.15 -14.82
C ALA A 323 3.83 30.97 -13.72
N ASP A 324 4.15 30.68 -12.46
CA ASP A 324 3.49 31.17 -11.24
C ASP A 324 2.01 30.73 -11.08
N GLU A 325 1.47 29.88 -11.95
CA GLU A 325 0.14 29.28 -11.77
C GLU A 325 0.11 28.26 -10.62
N LYS A 326 -1.07 28.00 -10.06
CA LYS A 326 -1.24 27.07 -8.94
C LYS A 326 -1.98 25.80 -9.34
N VAL A 327 -1.26 24.69 -9.22
CA VAL A 327 -1.77 23.32 -9.39
C VAL A 327 -1.99 22.66 -8.03
N ALA A 328 -2.84 21.64 -8.03
CA ALA A 328 -3.04 20.73 -6.93
C ALA A 328 -2.19 19.48 -7.13
N LYS A 329 -1.95 18.73 -6.05
CA LYS A 329 -1.33 17.41 -6.13
C LYS A 329 -2.20 16.48 -7.00
N ARG A 330 -1.56 15.68 -7.86
CA ARG A 330 -2.18 14.85 -8.92
C ARG A 330 -2.98 15.63 -9.99
N ASP A 331 -2.83 16.95 -10.11
CA ASP A 331 -3.26 17.65 -11.34
C ASP A 331 -2.44 17.16 -12.53
N LYS A 332 -3.06 17.19 -13.72
CA LYS A 332 -2.46 16.72 -14.98
C LYS A 332 -1.85 17.86 -15.77
N MET A 333 -0.52 17.89 -15.86
CA MET A 333 0.24 18.92 -16.57
C MET A 333 0.86 18.35 -17.85
N LYS A 334 0.90 19.16 -18.91
CA LYS A 334 1.59 18.82 -20.16
C LYS A 334 2.79 19.73 -20.40
N VAL A 335 3.85 19.16 -20.95
CA VAL A 335 4.99 19.92 -21.50
C VAL A 335 5.39 19.40 -22.87
N LYS A 336 5.92 20.30 -23.70
CA LYS A 336 6.46 19.98 -25.02
C LYS A 336 7.98 19.96 -24.98
N VAL A 337 8.58 18.82 -25.30
CA VAL A 337 10.03 18.61 -25.33
C VAL A 337 10.54 18.89 -26.74
N SER A 338 11.67 19.60 -26.85
CA SER A 338 12.36 19.80 -28.12
C SER A 338 13.06 18.53 -28.57
N VAL A 339 12.80 18.13 -29.81
CA VAL A 339 13.61 17.14 -30.55
C VAL A 339 14.67 17.81 -31.44
N GLY A 340 14.91 19.12 -31.25
CA GLY A 340 15.85 19.91 -32.03
C GLY A 340 15.28 20.43 -33.34
N LYS A 341 16.18 20.70 -34.31
CA LYS A 341 15.81 21.34 -35.58
C LYS A 341 15.31 20.29 -36.58
N ALA A 342 14.04 20.40 -36.97
CA ALA A 342 13.50 19.61 -38.06
C ALA A 342 14.05 20.07 -39.43
N THR A 343 14.62 19.12 -40.17
CA THR A 343 15.01 19.26 -41.58
C THR A 343 13.94 18.59 -42.44
N VAL A 344 13.35 19.33 -43.39
CA VAL A 344 12.28 18.80 -44.25
C VAL A 344 12.88 18.10 -45.46
N VAL A 345 12.53 16.84 -45.68
CA VAL A 345 12.95 16.05 -46.85
C VAL A 345 12.32 16.64 -48.11
N PRO A 346 13.12 17.07 -49.11
CA PRO A 346 12.59 17.68 -50.31
C PRO A 346 12.05 16.63 -51.29
N ASN A 347 11.31 17.11 -52.30
CA ASN A 347 10.93 16.30 -53.45
C ASN A 347 12.03 16.34 -54.52
N PHE A 348 12.74 15.22 -54.69
CA PHE A 348 13.88 15.14 -55.60
C PHE A 348 13.51 14.93 -57.08
N TRP A 349 12.21 14.73 -57.41
CA TRP A 349 11.73 14.49 -58.78
C TRP A 349 12.18 15.53 -59.82
N GLY A 350 12.26 16.80 -59.40
CA GLY A 350 12.61 17.92 -60.26
C GLY A 350 14.11 18.15 -60.48
N LEU A 351 14.97 17.48 -59.72
CA LEU A 351 16.40 17.79 -59.59
C LEU A 351 17.29 16.75 -60.26
N THR A 352 18.46 17.14 -60.73
CA THR A 352 19.54 16.24 -61.13
C THR A 352 20.29 15.66 -59.92
N ALA A 353 21.10 14.62 -60.14
CA ALA A 353 21.92 14.01 -59.08
C ALA A 353 22.94 14.99 -58.45
N GLU A 354 23.49 15.93 -59.23
CA GLU A 354 24.41 16.95 -58.72
C GLU A 354 23.68 17.99 -57.85
N GLU A 355 22.49 18.44 -58.28
CA GLU A 355 21.64 19.35 -57.51
C GLU A 355 21.08 18.69 -56.24
N ALA A 356 20.76 17.40 -56.28
CA ALA A 356 20.26 16.65 -55.14
C ALA A 356 21.23 16.64 -53.95
N VAL A 357 22.54 16.51 -54.22
CA VAL A 357 23.58 16.58 -53.19
C VAL A 357 23.93 18.03 -52.84
N SER A 358 24.02 18.92 -53.84
CA SER A 358 24.52 20.29 -53.64
C SER A 358 23.53 21.23 -52.93
N ASN A 359 22.23 21.02 -53.09
CA ASN A 359 21.21 21.95 -52.59
C ASN A 359 20.76 21.66 -51.15
N TYR A 360 21.10 20.49 -50.58
CA TYR A 360 20.62 20.05 -49.26
C TYR A 360 21.76 19.55 -48.36
N PRO A 361 22.68 20.43 -47.94
CA PRO A 361 23.81 20.06 -47.08
C PRO A 361 23.41 19.59 -45.66
N ASP A 362 22.16 19.83 -45.26
CA ASP A 362 21.58 19.37 -43.99
C ASP A 362 21.10 17.89 -44.06
N LEU A 363 21.28 17.18 -45.20
CA LEU A 363 20.87 15.78 -45.42
C LEU A 363 22.02 14.94 -46.02
N ASP A 364 22.15 13.68 -45.60
CA ASP A 364 23.16 12.75 -46.11
C ASP A 364 22.69 12.07 -47.42
N VAL A 365 22.61 12.86 -48.49
CA VAL A 365 22.03 12.45 -49.78
C VAL A 365 22.94 11.46 -50.52
N THR A 366 22.54 10.19 -50.54
CA THR A 366 23.25 9.10 -51.22
C THR A 366 22.65 8.85 -52.61
N VAL A 367 23.37 9.26 -53.66
CA VAL A 367 22.98 8.97 -55.06
C VAL A 367 23.23 7.50 -55.41
N LYS A 368 22.25 6.85 -56.05
CA LYS A 368 22.39 5.55 -56.71
C LYS A 368 21.88 5.64 -58.15
N GLU A 369 22.56 4.96 -59.07
CA GLU A 369 22.19 4.96 -60.49
C GLU A 369 21.70 3.57 -60.93
N ARG A 370 20.62 3.51 -61.70
CA ARG A 370 20.07 2.26 -62.25
C ARG A 370 19.53 2.45 -63.66
N TYR A 371 19.59 1.41 -64.50
CA TYR A 371 18.92 1.44 -65.80
C TYR A 371 17.39 1.33 -65.65
N ASN A 372 16.67 1.97 -66.57
CA ASN A 372 15.22 1.94 -66.66
C ASN A 372 14.76 2.16 -68.12
N THR A 373 13.78 1.38 -68.59
CA THR A 373 13.30 1.44 -69.98
C THR A 373 12.43 2.64 -70.30
N ASP A 374 11.79 3.21 -69.30
CA ASP A 374 10.64 4.10 -69.44
C ASP A 374 10.95 5.51 -68.93
N ILE A 375 11.86 5.60 -67.95
CA ILE A 375 12.39 6.83 -67.36
C ILE A 375 13.69 7.23 -68.08
N PRO A 376 13.77 8.40 -68.76
CA PRO A 376 14.97 8.85 -69.48
C PRO A 376 16.23 9.02 -68.61
N TYR A 377 17.41 9.02 -69.24
CA TYR A 377 18.69 9.29 -68.59
C TYR A 377 18.65 10.59 -67.76
N GLY A 378 19.26 10.58 -66.57
CA GLY A 378 19.35 11.71 -65.66
C GLY A 378 18.03 12.06 -64.95
N ARG A 379 16.97 11.27 -65.11
CA ARG A 379 15.69 11.48 -64.42
C ARG A 379 15.55 10.61 -63.19
N PHE A 380 14.89 11.17 -62.18
CA PHE A 380 14.63 10.54 -60.89
C PHE A 380 13.75 9.29 -61.03
N ILE A 381 14.01 8.28 -60.20
CA ILE A 381 13.23 7.04 -60.09
C ILE A 381 12.53 6.96 -58.72
N SER A 382 13.26 7.14 -57.62
CA SER A 382 12.73 7.02 -56.25
C SER A 382 13.65 7.64 -55.20
N GLN A 383 13.10 7.93 -54.03
CA GLN A 383 13.80 8.33 -52.80
C GLN A 383 13.47 7.36 -51.66
N SER A 384 14.35 7.19 -50.67
CA SER A 384 14.14 6.25 -49.55
C SER A 384 13.22 6.77 -48.45
N VAL A 385 13.17 8.08 -48.27
CA VAL A 385 12.30 8.79 -47.32
C VAL A 385 11.33 9.64 -48.13
N GLU A 386 10.04 9.64 -47.78
CA GLU A 386 9.02 10.40 -48.51
C GLU A 386 9.26 11.91 -48.43
N ALA A 387 8.86 12.66 -49.47
CA ALA A 387 8.96 14.11 -49.47
C ALA A 387 8.03 14.74 -48.42
N GLU A 388 8.38 15.92 -47.93
CA GLU A 388 7.70 16.66 -46.85
C GLU A 388 7.80 16.02 -45.45
N THR A 389 8.44 14.84 -45.32
CA THR A 389 8.82 14.25 -44.02
C THR A 389 9.75 15.19 -43.26
N LYS A 390 9.49 15.43 -41.97
CA LYS A 390 10.45 16.07 -41.05
C LYS A 390 11.41 15.03 -40.50
N LEU A 391 12.72 15.30 -40.54
CA LEU A 391 13.77 14.53 -39.87
C LEU A 391 14.48 15.44 -38.87
N THR A 392 14.55 15.02 -37.62
CA THR A 392 15.14 15.76 -36.49
C THR A 392 16.62 15.43 -36.32
N ASP A 393 17.26 15.94 -35.26
CA ASP A 393 18.61 15.54 -34.88
C ASP A 393 18.68 14.13 -34.21
N GLN A 394 17.53 13.53 -33.92
CA GLN A 394 17.41 12.14 -33.43
C GLN A 394 17.17 11.12 -34.56
N ASP A 395 16.81 11.57 -35.77
CA ASP A 395 16.50 10.73 -36.93
C ASP A 395 17.70 10.45 -37.84
N ASP A 396 17.63 9.36 -38.62
CA ASP A 396 18.58 9.09 -39.70
C ASP A 396 18.35 10.04 -40.89
N LYS A 397 19.28 10.97 -41.12
CA LYS A 397 19.25 11.95 -42.22
C LYS A 397 19.73 11.37 -43.57
N GLY A 398 20.01 10.07 -43.63
CA GLY A 398 20.46 9.33 -44.82
C GLY A 398 19.39 9.13 -45.89
N VAL A 399 19.27 10.09 -46.83
CA VAL A 399 18.33 9.97 -47.95
C VAL A 399 18.99 9.35 -49.18
N THR A 400 18.68 8.09 -49.48
CA THR A 400 19.06 7.48 -50.76
C THR A 400 18.14 7.98 -51.88
N VAL A 401 18.71 8.56 -52.93
CA VAL A 401 18.00 8.95 -54.16
C VAL A 401 18.48 8.11 -55.35
N THR A 402 17.54 7.57 -56.12
CA THR A 402 17.83 6.70 -57.27
C THR A 402 17.53 7.42 -58.58
N TYR A 403 18.52 7.50 -59.46
CA TYR A 403 18.45 8.13 -60.78
C TYR A 403 18.57 7.11 -61.92
N SER A 404 17.96 7.46 -63.06
CA SER A 404 17.92 6.61 -64.24
C SER A 404 19.12 6.83 -65.15
N LEU A 405 19.77 5.73 -65.52
CA LEU A 405 20.73 5.65 -66.63
C LEU A 405 20.02 5.49 -68.00
N GLY A 406 18.69 5.50 -68.03
CA GLY A 406 17.91 5.18 -69.21
C GLY A 406 18.08 3.72 -69.63
N LYS A 407 18.02 3.45 -70.93
CA LYS A 407 18.14 2.09 -71.48
C LYS A 407 19.61 1.63 -71.46
N PRO A 408 19.90 0.36 -71.11
CA PRO A 408 21.25 -0.17 -71.17
C PRO A 408 21.86 0.01 -72.57
N TYR A 409 23.04 0.62 -72.64
CA TYR A 409 23.81 0.77 -73.87
C TYR A 409 24.93 -0.25 -73.87
N LEU A 410 24.87 -1.23 -74.77
CA LEU A 410 25.85 -2.31 -74.83
C LEU A 410 27.14 -1.82 -75.47
N ALA A 411 28.12 -1.49 -74.63
CA ALA A 411 29.44 -1.02 -75.05
C ALA A 411 30.19 -2.05 -75.92
N ASP A 412 31.12 -1.55 -76.72
CA ASP A 412 32.00 -2.36 -77.56
C ASP A 412 33.19 -2.89 -76.76
N PHE A 413 33.12 -4.17 -76.38
CA PHE A 413 34.18 -4.87 -75.66
C PHE A 413 35.18 -5.59 -76.58
N ARG A 414 35.19 -5.33 -77.90
CA ARG A 414 36.22 -5.88 -78.80
C ARG A 414 37.60 -5.34 -78.44
N GLY A 415 38.61 -6.20 -78.50
CA GLY A 415 39.96 -5.92 -78.01
C GLY A 415 40.14 -6.04 -76.49
N GLN A 416 39.07 -6.23 -75.71
CA GLN A 416 39.20 -6.54 -74.28
C GLN A 416 39.59 -8.01 -74.07
N MET A 417 40.12 -8.33 -72.88
CA MET A 417 40.48 -9.69 -72.48
C MET A 417 39.30 -10.43 -71.83
N GLU A 418 39.21 -11.72 -72.09
CA GLU A 418 38.20 -12.63 -71.54
C GLU A 418 38.07 -12.56 -70.00
N GLY A 419 39.21 -12.41 -69.31
CA GLY A 419 39.28 -12.32 -67.85
C GLY A 419 38.66 -11.05 -67.25
N ASP A 420 38.53 -9.97 -68.03
CA ASP A 420 37.88 -8.72 -67.58
C ASP A 420 36.35 -8.76 -67.75
N LEU A 421 35.83 -9.61 -68.65
CA LEU A 421 34.40 -9.67 -68.97
C LEU A 421 33.48 -9.91 -67.75
N PRO A 422 33.78 -10.79 -66.78
CA PRO A 422 32.94 -10.96 -65.60
C PRO A 422 32.79 -9.66 -64.81
N ARG A 423 33.89 -8.92 -64.66
CA ARG A 423 33.91 -7.65 -63.92
C ARG A 423 33.21 -6.55 -64.73
N LEU A 424 33.55 -6.39 -66.01
CA LEU A 424 32.95 -5.37 -66.88
C LEU A 424 31.42 -5.52 -66.98
N PHE A 425 30.89 -6.74 -67.09
CA PHE A 425 29.44 -6.95 -67.15
C PHE A 425 28.74 -6.75 -65.80
N PHE A 426 29.44 -7.01 -64.69
CA PHE A 426 28.92 -6.73 -63.35
C PHE A 426 28.90 -5.23 -63.05
N ASP A 427 30.03 -4.54 -63.25
CA ASP A 427 30.22 -3.11 -62.97
C ASP A 427 29.33 -2.24 -63.87
N GLU A 428 29.20 -2.55 -65.16
CA GLU A 428 28.48 -1.70 -66.10
C GLU A 428 27.01 -2.03 -66.31
N TYR A 429 26.53 -3.21 -65.91
CA TYR A 429 25.12 -3.61 -66.11
C TYR A 429 24.47 -4.18 -64.84
N GLN A 430 25.00 -5.26 -64.28
CA GLN A 430 24.26 -6.05 -63.27
C GLN A 430 24.14 -5.33 -61.93
N SER A 431 25.22 -4.68 -61.46
CA SER A 431 25.20 -3.82 -60.26
C SER A 431 24.23 -2.62 -60.41
N LYS A 432 24.13 -2.10 -61.64
CA LYS A 432 23.23 -1.02 -62.08
C LYS A 432 21.81 -1.53 -62.45
N GLY A 433 21.50 -2.78 -62.15
CA GLY A 433 20.15 -3.37 -62.24
C GLY A 433 19.73 -3.90 -63.61
N ALA A 434 20.62 -3.96 -64.61
CA ALA A 434 20.35 -4.56 -65.91
C ALA A 434 20.93 -5.99 -66.00
N ASP A 435 20.07 -6.97 -66.27
CA ASP A 435 20.42 -8.39 -66.42
C ASP A 435 21.04 -8.66 -67.80
N ILE A 436 22.17 -8.01 -68.08
CA ILE A 436 22.95 -8.22 -69.28
C ILE A 436 23.96 -9.33 -69.01
N LYS A 437 23.88 -10.38 -69.82
CA LYS A 437 24.70 -11.60 -69.73
C LYS A 437 25.46 -11.79 -71.04
N TYR A 438 26.48 -12.65 -71.02
CA TYR A 438 27.19 -13.05 -72.22
C TYR A 438 27.36 -14.56 -72.33
N ILE A 439 27.51 -15.04 -73.56
CA ILE A 439 27.96 -16.41 -73.87
C ILE A 439 29.21 -16.34 -74.73
N VAL A 440 30.21 -17.16 -74.42
CA VAL A 440 31.50 -17.21 -75.13
C VAL A 440 31.47 -18.27 -76.22
N LYS A 441 32.01 -17.93 -77.40
CA LYS A 441 32.40 -18.89 -78.44
C LYS A 441 33.85 -18.64 -78.85
N TYR A 442 34.67 -19.68 -78.89
CA TYR A 442 36.05 -19.56 -79.37
C TYR A 442 36.12 -19.67 -80.89
N VAL A 443 36.91 -18.79 -81.52
CA VAL A 443 37.09 -18.73 -82.98
C VAL A 443 38.56 -18.57 -83.34
N TYR A 444 38.94 -19.07 -84.52
CA TYR A 444 40.26 -18.86 -85.09
C TYR A 444 40.39 -17.42 -85.62
N SER A 445 41.25 -16.65 -84.96
CA SER A 445 41.60 -15.27 -85.31
C SER A 445 43.11 -15.03 -85.10
N PRO A 446 43.79 -14.17 -85.87
CA PRO A 446 45.19 -13.82 -85.64
C PRO A 446 45.42 -13.03 -84.33
N GLU A 447 44.36 -12.54 -83.68
CA GLU A 447 44.45 -11.84 -82.39
C GLU A 447 44.92 -12.73 -81.24
N VAL A 448 45.49 -12.12 -80.19
CA VAL A 448 46.03 -12.82 -79.01
C VAL A 448 44.94 -13.70 -78.36
N LYS A 449 45.30 -14.93 -77.96
CA LYS A 449 44.38 -15.87 -77.32
C LYS A 449 43.72 -15.23 -76.08
N GLY A 450 42.39 -15.32 -75.99
CA GLY A 450 41.60 -14.67 -74.93
C GLY A 450 41.17 -13.23 -75.24
N THR A 451 41.56 -12.66 -76.39
CA THR A 451 41.05 -11.36 -76.84
C THR A 451 39.66 -11.51 -77.44
N VAL A 452 38.72 -10.61 -77.12
CA VAL A 452 37.41 -10.52 -77.77
C VAL A 452 37.56 -9.98 -79.19
N VAL A 453 37.11 -10.76 -80.18
CA VAL A 453 37.26 -10.43 -81.61
C VAL A 453 35.94 -10.03 -82.29
N ASN A 454 34.79 -10.47 -81.76
CA ASN A 454 33.48 -10.09 -82.28
C ASN A 454 32.39 -10.16 -81.20
N MET A 455 31.28 -9.46 -81.41
CA MET A 455 30.10 -9.47 -80.54
C MET A 455 28.82 -9.47 -81.39
N SER A 456 27.76 -10.17 -80.99
CA SER A 456 26.50 -10.22 -81.73
C SER A 456 25.74 -8.88 -81.76
N LYS A 457 26.00 -8.03 -80.75
CA LYS A 457 25.50 -6.66 -80.60
C LYS A 457 26.57 -5.85 -79.88
N PHE A 458 26.79 -4.60 -80.30
CA PHE A 458 27.69 -3.64 -79.67
C PHE A 458 27.38 -2.23 -80.18
N ASN A 459 27.71 -1.20 -79.40
CA ASN A 459 27.39 0.20 -79.66
C ASN A 459 25.90 0.48 -79.93
N GLU A 460 25.01 -0.26 -79.27
CA GLU A 460 23.56 -0.12 -79.41
C GLU A 460 22.81 -0.30 -78.09
N PHE A 461 21.60 0.25 -78.00
CA PHE A 461 20.72 0.08 -76.85
C PHE A 461 20.07 -1.30 -76.84
N VAL A 462 20.13 -1.98 -75.71
CA VAL A 462 19.57 -3.33 -75.48
C VAL A 462 18.47 -3.29 -74.40
N PRO A 463 17.53 -4.26 -74.38
CA PRO A 463 16.56 -4.36 -73.29
C PRO A 463 17.23 -4.70 -71.95
N MET A 464 16.52 -4.47 -70.83
CA MET A 464 16.99 -4.73 -69.45
C MET A 464 17.44 -6.17 -69.19
N THR A 465 17.01 -7.13 -70.01
CA THR A 465 17.50 -8.51 -69.99
C THR A 465 17.96 -8.86 -71.39
N TYR A 466 19.25 -9.11 -71.57
CA TYR A 466 19.83 -9.46 -72.87
C TYR A 466 21.06 -10.35 -72.73
N THR A 467 21.20 -11.33 -73.62
CA THR A 467 22.40 -12.18 -73.70
C THR A 467 23.14 -11.87 -74.99
N VAL A 468 24.35 -11.29 -74.88
CA VAL A 468 25.24 -11.06 -76.02
C VAL A 468 26.10 -12.30 -76.29
N GLU A 469 26.28 -12.65 -77.55
CA GLU A 469 27.24 -13.68 -77.95
C GLU A 469 28.59 -13.02 -78.26
N ILE A 470 29.64 -13.44 -77.56
CA ILE A 470 30.99 -12.90 -77.64
C ILE A 470 31.90 -13.95 -78.28
N SER A 471 32.54 -13.58 -79.39
CA SER A 471 33.56 -14.42 -80.04
C SER A 471 34.95 -14.06 -79.51
N ILE A 472 35.71 -15.06 -79.07
CA ILE A 472 37.02 -14.88 -78.43
C ILE A 472 38.09 -15.63 -79.24
N SER A 473 39.25 -15.02 -79.45
CA SER A 473 40.35 -15.63 -80.19
C SER A 473 40.93 -16.84 -79.46
N ASN A 474 41.09 -17.96 -80.17
CA ASN A 474 41.93 -19.08 -79.74
C ASN A 474 43.40 -18.98 -80.23
N ASN A 475 43.74 -17.92 -80.98
CA ASN A 475 44.95 -17.73 -81.81
C ASN A 475 45.06 -18.72 -82.99
N ALA A 476 44.90 -18.20 -84.22
CA ALA A 476 44.96 -18.92 -85.49
C ALA A 476 46.36 -19.40 -85.94
N SER A 477 47.29 -19.59 -85.00
CA SER A 477 48.67 -20.04 -85.26
C SER A 477 48.85 -21.57 -85.20
N ALA A 478 47.80 -22.33 -85.55
CA ALA A 478 47.87 -23.79 -85.74
C ALA A 478 46.84 -24.24 -86.79
N PRO A 479 47.24 -24.88 -87.91
CA PRO A 479 46.29 -25.53 -88.81
C PRO A 479 45.73 -26.81 -88.16
N PRO A 480 44.55 -27.29 -88.57
CA PRO A 480 44.06 -28.60 -88.14
C PRO A 480 44.95 -29.71 -88.74
N ASN A 481 45.30 -30.71 -87.93
CA ASN A 481 45.83 -31.97 -88.47
C ASN A 481 44.75 -32.61 -89.39
N PRO A 482 45.14 -33.19 -90.53
CA PRO A 482 44.22 -33.99 -91.34
C PRO A 482 43.80 -35.25 -90.56
N PRO A 483 42.63 -35.85 -90.89
CA PRO A 483 42.16 -37.06 -90.24
C PRO A 483 43.01 -38.28 -90.66
N ASP A 484 43.39 -39.10 -89.69
CA ASP A 484 44.03 -40.39 -89.95
C ASP A 484 43.07 -41.32 -90.72
N PHE A 485 43.52 -41.78 -91.88
CA PHE A 485 42.93 -42.89 -92.62
C PHE A 485 44.04 -43.91 -92.92
N PHE A 486 43.69 -45.18 -92.72
CA PHE A 486 44.58 -46.34 -92.65
C PHE A 486 45.27 -46.69 -94.00
N ASP A 487 46.38 -47.42 -93.91
CA ASP A 487 46.60 -48.68 -94.64
C ASP A 487 47.66 -49.54 -93.89
N ASP A 488 47.72 -50.85 -94.16
CA ASP A 488 48.17 -51.88 -93.21
C ASP A 488 49.66 -52.36 -93.30
N GLU A 489 50.15 -52.88 -92.17
CA GLU A 489 51.10 -54.03 -92.01
C GLU A 489 52.56 -53.94 -92.53
N PRO A 490 53.48 -54.88 -92.14
CA PRO A 490 53.31 -56.08 -91.28
C PRO A 490 54.20 -56.17 -90.02
N GLU A 491 53.99 -57.22 -89.24
CA GLU A 491 54.71 -57.61 -88.01
C GLU A 491 56.22 -57.92 -88.18
N ALA A 492 56.99 -57.77 -87.09
CA ALA A 492 57.94 -58.77 -86.54
C ALA A 492 58.68 -58.21 -85.28
N PRO A 493 59.25 -59.04 -84.39
CA PRO A 493 59.23 -58.74 -82.96
C PRO A 493 60.56 -58.23 -82.37
N VAL A 494 60.46 -57.65 -81.16
CA VAL A 494 61.59 -57.43 -80.23
C VAL A 494 61.31 -58.24 -78.95
N VAL A 495 62.36 -58.81 -78.37
CA VAL A 495 62.33 -59.78 -77.27
C VAL A 495 62.41 -59.06 -75.92
N ASP A 496 61.78 -59.63 -74.88
CA ASP A 496 61.88 -59.18 -73.50
C ASP A 496 63.31 -59.27 -72.94
N GLU A 497 63.78 -58.25 -72.22
CA GLU A 497 64.74 -58.41 -71.12
C GLU A 497 64.70 -57.18 -70.18
N ASP A 498 63.87 -57.32 -69.14
CA ASP A 498 64.22 -57.20 -67.71
C ASP A 498 64.90 -55.96 -67.07
N ILE A 499 64.56 -55.80 -65.78
CA ILE A 499 65.30 -55.15 -64.67
C ILE A 499 65.25 -53.61 -64.53
N GLU A 500 64.36 -53.20 -63.63
CA GLU A 500 64.53 -52.33 -62.45
C GLU A 500 65.88 -51.63 -62.20
N VAL A 501 65.85 -50.45 -61.54
CA VAL A 501 66.42 -50.20 -60.19
C VAL A 501 66.39 -48.69 -59.86
N ASP A 502 65.79 -48.36 -58.70
CA ASP A 502 66.01 -47.27 -57.72
C ASP A 502 66.18 -45.80 -58.22
N GLU A 503 65.32 -44.85 -57.81
CA GLU A 503 65.36 -44.05 -56.55
C GLU A 503 66.56 -43.09 -56.42
N GLU A 504 66.32 -41.78 -56.61
CA GLU A 504 66.14 -40.78 -55.52
C GLU A 504 65.30 -39.57 -56.04
#